data_AF-A0A845WMV9-F1
#
_entry.id   AF-A0A845WMV9-F1
#
_cell.length_a   1.000
_cell.length_b   1.000
_cell.length_c   1.000
_cell.angle_alpha   90.00
_cell.angle_beta   90.00
_cell.angle_gamma   90.00
#
_symmetry.space_group_name_H-M   'P 1'
#
loop_
_entity.id
_entity.type
_entity.pdbx_description
1 polymer ?
#
loop_
_entity_poly.entity_id
_entity_poly.type
_entity_poly.pdbx_seq_one_letter_code
_entity_poly.pdbx_strand_id
1 'polypeptide(L)'
;MEEIYIKGNCHNMTLPFCCPECFCKSEMHPTLALLQQSARSDTDSEVRATAMEQLAQAWQDHRDALRLLQESARSDFNSRVRLKVLEQLTLGWQNHRDTLVLLQEWARCDTDSDLRDQVIEQLIQGWQDHRDTLALLQEWARSDPDSRLRATAIKQLAQGWKDHPYILPLLEEWAGSYNYSFEQLAEGGQDQPWLLEFLCDRVAALSEHRTLHDPFEHKGQRTYNPRKIALEAILKYYPNYSQTRSLLLDRAEHDPDPKLRKFAQKQLELRM
;
A
#
# COMPACT_ATOMS: atom_id res chain seq x y z
N MET A 1 -37.60 -23.36 13.54
CA MET A 1 -38.22 -23.31 14.88
C MET A 1 -37.14 -23.73 15.85
N GLU A 2 -37.06 -23.00 16.98
CA GLU A 2 -36.12 -23.13 18.11
C GLU A 2 -34.78 -22.39 17.97
N GLU A 3 -34.79 -21.14 18.44
CA GLU A 3 -33.63 -20.55 19.13
C GLU A 3 -33.95 -20.49 20.62
N ILE A 4 -33.02 -21.04 21.41
CA ILE A 4 -33.10 -21.19 22.86
C ILE A 4 -32.71 -19.85 23.50
N TYR A 5 -33.69 -19.19 24.10
CA TYR A 5 -33.54 -17.98 24.89
C TYR A 5 -32.86 -18.33 26.23
N ILE A 6 -31.58 -18.00 26.41
CA ILE A 6 -30.97 -18.00 27.75
C ILE A 6 -31.45 -16.74 28.47
N LYS A 7 -32.47 -16.89 29.33
CA LYS A 7 -32.93 -15.85 30.26
C LYS A 7 -31.88 -15.64 31.37
N GLY A 8 -31.07 -14.60 31.25
CA GLY A 8 -30.41 -13.96 32.39
C GLY A 8 -31.46 -13.19 33.20
N ASN A 9 -31.68 -13.62 34.45
CA ASN A 9 -32.81 -13.18 35.26
C ASN A 9 -32.45 -11.92 36.08
N CYS A 10 -32.69 -10.72 35.52
CA CYS A 10 -32.47 -9.44 36.21
C CYS A 10 -33.72 -8.88 36.91
N HIS A 11 -34.49 -9.72 37.61
CA HIS A 11 -35.82 -9.34 38.13
C HIS A 11 -35.87 -8.90 39.60
N ASN A 12 -34.75 -8.64 40.29
CA ASN A 12 -34.84 -8.19 41.69
C ASN A 12 -33.62 -7.40 42.19
N MET A 13 -33.39 -6.20 41.64
CA MET A 13 -32.58 -5.19 42.34
C MET A 13 -33.21 -3.81 42.20
N THR A 14 -33.91 -3.38 43.25
CA THR A 14 -34.17 -1.97 43.54
C THR A 14 -32.88 -1.35 44.10
N LEU A 15 -32.04 -0.75 43.24
CA LEU A 15 -31.04 0.33 43.48
C LEU A 15 -30.17 0.53 42.20
N PRO A 16 -29.61 1.73 41.95
CA PRO A 16 -29.18 2.18 40.62
C PRO A 16 -27.73 1.78 40.32
N PHE A 17 -27.47 0.49 40.16
CA PHE A 17 -26.18 0.03 39.67
C PHE A 17 -26.37 -0.78 38.40
N CYS A 18 -26.24 -0.09 37.26
CA CYS A 18 -26.16 -0.73 35.95
C CYS A 18 -24.93 -1.62 35.89
N CYS A 19 -25.14 -2.89 35.54
CA CYS A 19 -24.07 -3.82 35.17
C CYS A 19 -23.43 -3.35 33.85
N PRO A 20 -22.09 -3.37 33.69
CA PRO A 20 -21.41 -2.92 32.47
C PRO A 20 -21.83 -3.65 31.19
N GLU A 21 -22.41 -4.84 31.32
CA GLU A 21 -22.85 -5.70 30.23
C GLU A 21 -24.31 -5.45 29.80
N CYS A 22 -25.05 -4.63 30.55
CA CYS A 22 -26.44 -4.27 30.28
C CYS A 22 -26.55 -2.81 29.83
N PHE A 23 -26.04 -2.50 28.63
CA PHE A 23 -26.39 -1.25 27.96
C PHE A 23 -27.91 -1.23 27.71
N CYS A 24 -28.63 -0.30 28.36
CA CYS A 24 -30.07 -0.13 28.18
C CYS A 24 -30.38 0.25 26.73
N LYS A 25 -31.01 -0.67 25.97
CA LYS A 25 -31.44 -0.46 24.57
C LYS A 25 -32.29 0.80 24.35
N SER A 26 -32.92 1.35 25.40
CA SER A 26 -33.72 2.58 25.33
C SER A 26 -32.89 3.87 25.18
N GLU A 27 -31.66 3.92 25.72
CA GLU A 27 -30.75 5.08 25.59
C GLU A 27 -29.88 5.00 24.32
N MET A 28 -29.84 3.83 23.67
CA MET A 28 -29.14 3.65 22.40
C MET A 28 -29.82 4.39 21.24
N HIS A 29 -31.15 4.55 21.25
CA HIS A 29 -31.88 5.14 20.12
C HIS A 29 -31.58 6.64 19.88
N PRO A 30 -31.64 7.53 20.89
CA PRO A 30 -31.29 8.94 20.70
C PRO A 30 -29.81 9.14 20.35
N THR A 31 -28.94 8.35 20.98
CA THR A 31 -27.48 8.40 20.74
C THR A 31 -27.14 7.96 19.33
N LEU A 32 -27.72 6.85 18.86
CA LEU A 32 -27.59 6.38 17.48
C LEU A 32 -28.07 7.45 16.50
N ALA A 33 -29.26 8.02 16.71
CA ALA A 33 -29.81 9.04 15.81
C ALA A 33 -28.90 10.27 15.71
N LEU A 34 -28.35 10.73 16.84
CA LEU A 34 -27.42 11.86 16.87
C LEU A 34 -26.13 11.54 16.12
N LEU A 35 -25.53 10.37 16.34
CA LEU A 35 -24.35 9.94 15.61
C LEU A 35 -24.62 9.82 14.10
N GLN A 36 -25.75 9.25 13.71
CA GLN A 36 -26.15 9.14 12.30
C GLN A 36 -26.33 10.52 11.65
N GLN A 37 -26.88 11.49 12.38
CA GLN A 37 -27.05 12.85 11.90
C GLN A 37 -25.70 13.56 11.72
N SER A 38 -24.83 13.49 12.75
CA SER A 38 -23.48 14.06 12.70
C SER A 38 -22.68 13.45 11.56
N ALA A 39 -22.68 12.13 11.45
CA ALA A 39 -22.07 11.36 10.36
C ALA A 39 -22.47 11.86 8.96
N ARG A 40 -23.75 12.18 8.74
CA ARG A 40 -24.27 12.57 7.41
C ARG A 40 -24.04 14.03 7.05
N SER A 41 -24.06 14.93 8.03
CA SER A 41 -24.36 16.35 7.75
C SER A 41 -23.57 17.36 8.59
N ASP A 42 -22.73 16.91 9.52
CA ASP A 42 -21.90 17.86 10.26
C ASP A 42 -20.92 18.56 9.31
N THR A 43 -20.76 19.86 9.48
CA THR A 43 -19.83 20.65 8.66
C THR A 43 -18.38 20.33 8.96
N ASP A 44 -18.08 19.90 10.20
CA ASP A 44 -16.74 19.55 10.64
C ASP A 44 -16.41 18.09 10.28
N SER A 45 -15.34 17.90 9.51
CA SER A 45 -14.88 16.56 9.10
C SER A 45 -14.43 15.70 10.28
N GLU A 46 -13.85 16.29 11.33
CA GLU A 46 -13.41 15.53 12.51
C GLU A 46 -14.63 15.01 13.28
N VAL A 47 -15.72 15.79 13.34
CA VAL A 47 -16.99 15.34 13.94
C VAL A 47 -17.59 14.21 13.11
N ARG A 48 -17.62 14.34 11.77
CA ARG A 48 -18.11 13.25 10.91
C ARG A 48 -17.27 11.98 11.05
N ALA A 49 -15.94 12.08 11.03
CA ALA A 49 -15.04 10.95 11.20
C ALA A 49 -15.23 10.26 12.55
N THR A 50 -15.31 11.03 13.64
CA THR A 50 -15.58 10.52 14.98
C THR A 50 -16.94 9.82 15.05
N ALA A 51 -17.98 10.41 14.46
CA ALA A 51 -19.30 9.80 14.43
C ALA A 51 -19.29 8.46 13.67
N MET A 52 -18.58 8.36 12.53
CA MET A 52 -18.43 7.11 11.80
C MET A 52 -17.70 6.04 12.61
N GLU A 53 -16.64 6.41 13.31
CA GLU A 53 -15.88 5.51 14.18
C GLU A 53 -16.75 4.97 15.32
N GLN A 54 -17.50 5.84 16.00
CA GLN A 54 -18.39 5.42 17.08
C GLN A 54 -19.54 4.54 16.55
N LEU A 55 -20.13 4.87 15.39
CA LEU A 55 -21.11 4.02 14.73
C LEU A 55 -20.52 2.64 14.42
N ALA A 56 -19.29 2.59 13.93
CA ALA A 56 -18.63 1.35 13.56
C ALA A 56 -18.39 0.42 14.77
N GLN A 57 -17.84 0.99 15.84
CA GLN A 57 -17.43 0.24 17.03
C GLN A 57 -18.61 -0.24 17.86
N ALA A 58 -19.63 0.60 18.05
CA ALA A 58 -20.75 0.27 18.93
C ALA A 58 -21.94 -0.39 18.22
N TRP A 59 -21.99 -0.38 16.88
CA TRP A 59 -23.10 -0.96 16.10
C TRP A 59 -22.63 -1.83 14.93
N GLN A 60 -21.59 -2.65 15.15
CA GLN A 60 -20.99 -3.51 14.14
C GLN A 60 -21.98 -4.50 13.47
N ASP A 61 -23.00 -4.97 14.22
CA ASP A 61 -24.04 -5.87 13.71
C ASP A 61 -25.23 -5.14 13.06
N HIS A 62 -25.23 -3.81 13.05
CA HIS A 62 -26.37 -3.01 12.58
C HIS A 62 -26.24 -2.67 11.09
N ARG A 63 -27.19 -3.15 10.26
CA ARG A 63 -27.18 -2.90 8.81
C ARG A 63 -27.12 -1.41 8.45
N ASP A 64 -27.82 -0.56 9.19
CA ASP A 64 -27.82 0.88 8.90
C ASP A 64 -26.48 1.55 9.20
N ALA A 65 -25.68 1.01 10.14
CA ALA A 65 -24.35 1.52 10.41
C ALA A 65 -23.42 1.21 9.24
N LEU A 66 -23.39 -0.05 8.78
CA LEU A 66 -22.63 -0.43 7.59
C LEU A 66 -23.04 0.41 6.38
N ARG A 67 -24.35 0.56 6.12
CA ARG A 67 -24.84 1.39 5.00
C ARG A 67 -24.36 2.83 5.07
N LEU A 68 -24.35 3.43 6.27
CA LEU A 68 -23.85 4.79 6.48
C LEU A 68 -22.35 4.91 6.20
N LEU A 69 -21.56 3.95 6.67
CA LEU A 69 -20.14 3.88 6.34
C LEU A 69 -19.96 3.78 4.81
N GLN A 70 -20.69 2.88 4.15
CA GLN A 70 -20.61 2.69 2.70
C GLN A 70 -21.07 3.93 1.89
N GLU A 71 -22.02 4.71 2.40
CA GLU A 71 -22.46 5.99 1.80
C GLU A 71 -21.36 7.04 1.95
N SER A 72 -20.88 7.25 3.19
CA SER A 72 -19.80 8.20 3.49
C SER A 72 -18.52 7.89 2.72
N ALA A 73 -18.19 6.61 2.62
CA ALA A 73 -17.08 6.10 1.85
C ALA A 73 -17.06 6.62 0.41
N ARG A 74 -18.22 6.73 -0.24
CA ARG A 74 -18.33 7.12 -1.65
C ARG A 74 -18.50 8.61 -1.87
N SER A 75 -19.10 9.32 -0.91
CA SER A 75 -19.56 10.70 -1.13
C SER A 75 -18.95 11.74 -0.21
N ASP A 76 -18.25 11.38 0.87
CA ASP A 76 -17.64 12.39 1.72
C ASP A 76 -16.53 13.11 0.97
N PHE A 77 -16.57 14.44 0.97
CA PHE A 77 -15.61 15.28 0.25
C PHE A 77 -14.22 15.26 0.91
N ASN A 78 -14.13 14.96 2.20
CA ASN A 78 -12.88 14.97 2.95
C ASN A 78 -12.24 13.57 2.96
N SER A 79 -11.01 13.47 2.43
CA SER A 79 -10.28 12.20 2.36
C SER A 79 -9.97 11.59 3.73
N ARG A 80 -9.85 12.39 4.80
CA ARG A 80 -9.67 11.87 6.17
C ARG A 80 -10.90 11.15 6.69
N VAL A 81 -12.10 11.61 6.33
CA VAL A 81 -13.34 10.92 6.70
C VAL A 81 -13.42 9.61 5.94
N ARG A 82 -13.18 9.62 4.63
CA ARG A 82 -13.14 8.40 3.81
C ARG A 82 -12.09 7.41 4.33
N LEU A 83 -10.93 7.90 4.75
CA LEU A 83 -9.88 7.09 5.36
C LEU A 83 -10.30 6.48 6.69
N LYS A 84 -10.92 7.25 7.58
CA LYS A 84 -11.43 6.71 8.85
C LYS A 84 -12.48 5.63 8.59
N VAL A 85 -13.37 5.84 7.64
CA VAL A 85 -14.36 4.85 7.22
C VAL A 85 -13.70 3.59 6.67
N LEU A 86 -12.65 3.73 5.85
CA LEU A 86 -11.83 2.60 5.38
C LEU A 86 -11.32 1.77 6.55
N GLU A 87 -10.65 2.39 7.51
CA GLU A 87 -10.11 1.71 8.69
C GLU A 87 -11.21 0.94 9.45
N GLN A 88 -12.38 1.55 9.62
CA GLN A 88 -13.49 0.89 10.30
C GLN A 88 -14.06 -0.30 9.51
N LEU A 89 -14.17 -0.18 8.19
CA LEU A 89 -14.64 -1.27 7.33
C LEU A 89 -13.66 -2.45 7.33
N THR A 90 -12.35 -2.20 7.34
CA THR A 90 -11.34 -3.26 7.37
C THR A 90 -11.23 -3.91 8.74
N LEU A 91 -11.44 -3.18 9.84
CA LEU A 91 -11.46 -3.75 11.19
C LEU A 91 -12.73 -4.55 11.49
N GLY A 92 -13.89 -3.99 11.13
CA GLY A 92 -15.19 -4.52 11.55
C GLY A 92 -15.87 -5.44 10.53
N TRP A 93 -15.55 -5.29 9.25
CA TRP A 93 -16.27 -5.93 8.14
C TRP A 93 -15.34 -6.52 7.08
N GLN A 94 -14.13 -6.96 7.46
CA GLN A 94 -13.16 -7.55 6.52
C GLN A 94 -13.74 -8.71 5.71
N ASN A 95 -14.55 -9.58 6.33
CA ASN A 95 -15.14 -10.73 5.65
C ASN A 95 -16.43 -10.39 4.87
N HIS A 96 -16.88 -9.13 4.92
CA HIS A 96 -18.06 -8.70 4.17
C HIS A 96 -17.70 -8.48 2.70
N ARG A 97 -18.47 -9.09 1.79
CA ARG A 97 -18.22 -9.02 0.35
C ARG A 97 -18.12 -7.58 -0.17
N ASP A 98 -18.97 -6.69 0.35
CA ASP A 98 -19.01 -5.30 -0.10
C ASP A 98 -17.79 -4.48 0.32
N THR A 99 -17.05 -4.91 1.36
CA THR A 99 -15.82 -4.23 1.80
C THR A 99 -14.78 -4.33 0.70
N LEU A 100 -14.55 -5.52 0.15
CA LEU A 100 -13.63 -5.70 -0.97
C LEU A 100 -14.03 -4.84 -2.17
N VAL A 101 -15.32 -4.81 -2.52
CA VAL A 101 -15.81 -4.00 -3.66
C VAL A 101 -15.50 -2.51 -3.45
N LEU A 102 -15.73 -2.00 -2.24
CA LEU A 102 -15.41 -0.60 -1.91
C LEU A 102 -13.92 -0.29 -2.00
N LEU A 103 -13.07 -1.17 -1.47
CA LEU A 103 -11.62 -1.02 -1.59
C LEU A 103 -11.17 -0.96 -3.06
N GLN A 104 -11.73 -1.84 -3.90
CA GLN A 104 -11.42 -1.86 -5.32
C GLN A 104 -11.92 -0.59 -6.06
N GLU A 105 -13.09 -0.05 -5.67
CA GLU A 105 -13.61 1.21 -6.19
C GLU A 105 -12.66 2.38 -5.85
N TRP A 106 -12.27 2.49 -4.58
CA TRP A 106 -11.40 3.55 -4.10
C TRP A 106 -10.01 3.52 -4.70
N ALA A 107 -9.39 2.34 -4.74
CA ALA A 107 -8.06 2.22 -5.30
C ALA A 107 -8.01 2.55 -6.79
N ARG A 108 -9.12 2.41 -7.54
CA ARG A 108 -9.21 2.84 -8.95
C ARG A 108 -9.50 4.33 -9.13
N CYS A 109 -10.45 4.88 -8.39
CA CYS A 109 -11.11 6.13 -8.78
C CYS A 109 -11.12 7.23 -7.71
N ASP A 110 -10.58 7.00 -6.51
CA ASP A 110 -10.51 8.09 -5.52
C ASP A 110 -9.61 9.23 -6.02
N THR A 111 -9.95 10.46 -5.67
CA THR A 111 -9.19 11.64 -6.09
C THR A 111 -7.94 11.88 -5.26
N ASP A 112 -7.88 11.33 -4.05
CA ASP A 112 -6.78 11.50 -3.11
C ASP A 112 -5.80 10.33 -3.24
N SER A 113 -4.56 10.60 -3.69
CA SER A 113 -3.61 9.51 -3.93
C SER A 113 -3.01 8.90 -2.67
N ASP A 114 -3.00 9.63 -1.55
CA ASP A 114 -2.55 9.07 -0.27
C ASP A 114 -3.59 8.08 0.29
N LEU A 115 -4.89 8.35 0.09
CA LEU A 115 -5.95 7.39 0.38
C LEU A 115 -5.84 6.17 -0.54
N ARG A 116 -5.61 6.35 -1.85
CA ARG A 116 -5.41 5.23 -2.78
C ARG A 116 -4.24 4.35 -2.35
N ASP A 117 -3.09 4.93 -1.99
CA ASP A 117 -1.92 4.19 -1.51
C ASP A 117 -2.30 3.32 -0.29
N GLN A 118 -3.00 3.89 0.71
CA GLN A 118 -3.44 3.15 1.90
C GLN A 118 -4.45 2.04 1.58
N VAL A 119 -5.40 2.27 0.67
CA VAL A 119 -6.36 1.25 0.23
C VAL A 119 -5.64 0.07 -0.43
N ILE A 120 -4.61 0.34 -1.22
CA ILE A 120 -3.80 -0.72 -1.85
C ILE A 120 -3.11 -1.58 -0.78
N GLU A 121 -2.50 -0.96 0.22
CA GLU A 121 -1.87 -1.70 1.32
C GLU A 121 -2.88 -2.57 2.07
N GLN A 122 -4.09 -2.06 2.34
CA GLN A 122 -5.16 -2.82 2.97
C GLN A 122 -5.65 -3.99 2.10
N LEU A 123 -5.80 -3.78 0.79
CA LEU A 123 -6.16 -4.84 -0.16
C LEU A 123 -5.16 -5.98 -0.13
N ILE A 124 -3.87 -5.67 -0.06
CA ILE A 124 -2.81 -6.68 -0.03
C ILE A 124 -2.82 -7.41 1.31
N GLN A 125 -2.91 -6.69 2.43
CA GLN A 125 -2.91 -7.31 3.77
C GLN A 125 -4.12 -8.22 4.00
N GLY A 126 -5.30 -7.85 3.50
CA GLY A 126 -6.54 -8.60 3.74
C GLY A 126 -6.94 -9.57 2.63
N TRP A 127 -6.50 -9.34 1.39
CA TRP A 127 -6.98 -10.06 0.20
C TRP A 127 -5.87 -10.39 -0.79
N GLN A 128 -4.65 -10.67 -0.32
CA GLN A 128 -3.54 -11.08 -1.17
C GLN A 128 -3.91 -12.24 -2.10
N ASP A 129 -4.55 -13.29 -1.56
CA ASP A 129 -4.91 -14.48 -2.33
C ASP A 129 -6.14 -14.28 -3.26
N HIS A 130 -6.78 -13.11 -3.20
CA HIS A 130 -7.92 -12.83 -4.05
C HIS A 130 -7.47 -12.52 -5.48
N ARG A 131 -8.04 -13.25 -6.45
CA ARG A 131 -7.71 -13.13 -7.89
C ARG A 131 -7.74 -11.70 -8.42
N ASP A 132 -8.64 -10.87 -7.91
CA ASP A 132 -8.82 -9.49 -8.39
C ASP A 132 -7.73 -8.55 -7.84
N THR A 133 -7.10 -8.87 -6.71
CA THR A 133 -6.01 -8.08 -6.12
C THR A 133 -4.80 -8.08 -7.05
N LEU A 134 -4.44 -9.26 -7.57
CA LEU A 134 -3.38 -9.40 -8.56
C LEU A 134 -3.68 -8.59 -9.84
N ALA A 135 -4.90 -8.72 -10.37
CA ALA A 135 -5.31 -8.02 -11.59
C ALA A 135 -5.23 -6.49 -11.43
N LEU A 136 -5.63 -5.97 -10.27
CA LEU A 136 -5.55 -4.56 -9.92
C LEU A 136 -4.12 -4.05 -9.81
N LEU A 137 -3.24 -4.76 -9.10
CA LEU A 137 -1.83 -4.40 -9.00
C LEU A 137 -1.17 -4.36 -10.38
N GLN A 138 -1.50 -5.32 -11.24
CA GLN A 138 -1.02 -5.34 -12.62
C GLN A 138 -1.53 -4.16 -13.47
N GLU A 139 -2.77 -3.72 -13.26
CA GLU A 139 -3.35 -2.55 -13.92
C GLU A 139 -2.62 -1.27 -13.47
N TRP A 140 -2.47 -1.09 -12.16
CA TRP A 140 -1.80 0.09 -11.59
C TRP A 140 -0.33 0.16 -11.98
N ALA A 141 0.41 -0.95 -11.87
CA ALA A 141 1.82 -0.99 -12.26
C ALA A 141 2.04 -0.55 -13.72
N ARG A 142 1.11 -0.87 -14.63
CA ARG A 142 1.23 -0.53 -16.06
C ARG A 142 0.84 0.90 -16.38
N SER A 143 -0.25 1.41 -15.81
CA SER A 143 -0.93 2.58 -16.37
C SER A 143 -1.49 3.57 -15.36
N ASP A 144 -1.25 3.41 -14.06
CA ASP A 144 -1.74 4.42 -13.11
C ASP A 144 -1.15 5.80 -13.41
N PRO A 145 -1.93 6.89 -13.39
CA PRO A 145 -1.37 8.23 -13.57
C PRO A 145 -0.38 8.62 -12.47
N ASP A 146 -0.57 8.19 -11.22
CA ASP A 146 0.35 8.52 -10.12
C ASP A 146 1.56 7.58 -10.14
N SER A 147 2.76 8.16 -10.30
CA SER A 147 4.02 7.40 -10.27
C SER A 147 4.28 6.71 -8.94
N ARG A 148 3.75 7.23 -7.82
CA ARG A 148 3.85 6.60 -6.51
C ARG A 148 3.04 5.31 -6.47
N LEU A 149 1.80 5.33 -6.95
CA LEU A 149 0.96 4.13 -7.03
C LEU A 149 1.55 3.07 -7.96
N ARG A 150 2.10 3.47 -9.11
CA ARG A 150 2.84 2.53 -9.99
C ARG A 150 3.99 1.86 -9.23
N ALA A 151 4.77 2.66 -8.49
CA ALA A 151 5.91 2.18 -7.70
C ALA A 151 5.46 1.22 -6.58
N THR A 152 4.43 1.59 -5.81
CA THR A 152 3.82 0.75 -4.79
C THR A 152 3.35 -0.57 -5.38
N ALA A 153 2.63 -0.55 -6.51
CA ALA A 153 2.14 -1.76 -7.15
C ALA A 153 3.28 -2.70 -7.60
N ILE A 154 4.34 -2.17 -8.21
CA ILE A 154 5.52 -2.96 -8.63
C ILE A 154 6.22 -3.59 -7.42
N LYS A 155 6.44 -2.83 -6.35
CA LYS A 155 7.02 -3.34 -5.10
C LYS A 155 6.22 -4.51 -4.56
N GLN A 156 4.91 -4.35 -4.49
CA GLN A 156 4.01 -5.35 -3.92
C GLN A 156 3.93 -6.62 -4.79
N LEU A 157 3.94 -6.48 -6.12
CA LEU A 157 4.07 -7.61 -7.05
C LEU A 157 5.39 -8.36 -6.86
N ALA A 158 6.51 -7.65 -6.67
CA ALA A 158 7.81 -8.24 -6.41
C ALA A 158 7.91 -8.93 -5.04
N GLN A 159 7.10 -8.52 -4.04
CA GLN A 159 7.05 -9.17 -2.73
C GLN A 159 6.15 -10.41 -2.73
N GLY A 160 4.92 -10.26 -3.23
CA GLY A 160 3.86 -11.24 -3.07
C GLY A 160 3.70 -12.24 -4.21
N TRP A 161 4.19 -11.92 -5.42
CA TRP A 161 3.97 -12.72 -6.64
C TRP A 161 5.24 -12.96 -7.44
N LYS A 162 6.39 -12.93 -6.77
CA LYS A 162 7.72 -13.08 -7.39
C LYS A 162 7.90 -14.35 -8.22
N ASP A 163 7.30 -15.46 -7.78
CA ASP A 163 7.39 -16.76 -8.46
C ASP A 163 6.20 -17.03 -9.39
N HIS A 164 5.30 -16.07 -9.58
CA HIS A 164 4.14 -16.24 -10.45
C HIS A 164 4.57 -16.16 -11.92
N PRO A 165 4.27 -17.18 -12.77
CA PRO A 165 4.84 -17.32 -14.11
C PRO A 165 4.47 -16.18 -15.07
N TYR A 166 3.36 -15.48 -14.81
CA TYR A 166 2.93 -14.32 -15.59
C TYR A 166 3.40 -12.98 -15.02
N ILE A 167 3.90 -12.94 -13.77
CA ILE A 167 4.38 -11.72 -13.13
C ILE A 167 5.89 -11.58 -13.31
N LEU A 168 6.66 -12.67 -13.19
CA LEU A 168 8.10 -12.64 -13.37
C LEU A 168 8.54 -11.94 -14.69
N PRO A 169 7.99 -12.29 -15.87
CA PRO A 169 8.36 -11.59 -17.11
C PRO A 169 8.01 -10.10 -17.11
N LEU A 170 6.95 -9.69 -16.40
CA LEU A 170 6.57 -8.28 -16.28
C LEU A 170 7.50 -7.52 -15.35
N LEU A 171 7.95 -8.15 -14.25
CA LEU A 171 8.94 -7.55 -13.35
C LEU A 171 10.27 -7.33 -14.09
N GLU A 172 10.69 -8.31 -14.92
CA GLU A 172 11.83 -8.18 -15.81
C GLU A 172 11.65 -7.07 -16.86
N GLU A 173 10.47 -6.98 -17.48
CA GLU A 173 10.13 -5.93 -18.45
C GLU A 173 10.11 -4.53 -17.81
N TRP A 174 9.55 -4.39 -16.61
CA TRP A 174 9.50 -3.12 -15.88
C TRP A 174 10.88 -2.72 -15.35
N ALA A 175 11.74 -3.70 -15.06
CA ALA A 175 13.18 -3.49 -14.91
C ALA A 175 13.83 -3.08 -16.26
N GLY A 176 13.27 -3.39 -17.41
CA GLY A 176 13.71 -2.78 -18.67
C GLY A 176 13.43 -1.26 -18.71
N SER A 177 12.25 -0.85 -18.22
CA SER A 177 11.70 0.48 -18.42
C SER A 177 12.34 1.58 -17.54
N TYR A 178 12.56 2.78 -18.10
CA TYR A 178 13.26 3.93 -17.50
C TYR A 178 12.63 4.54 -16.24
N ASN A 179 11.56 3.96 -15.71
CA ASN A 179 10.86 4.48 -14.54
C ASN A 179 11.33 3.76 -13.26
N TYR A 180 11.00 4.37 -12.13
CA TYR A 180 11.33 4.09 -10.72
C TYR A 180 11.19 2.63 -10.20
N SER A 181 11.02 1.66 -11.10
CA SER A 181 10.83 0.24 -10.88
C SER A 181 11.97 -0.42 -10.11
N PHE A 182 13.24 -0.09 -10.36
CA PHE A 182 14.37 -0.86 -9.80
C PHE A 182 14.49 -0.83 -8.29
N GLU A 183 14.36 0.33 -7.67
CA GLU A 183 14.50 0.43 -6.21
C GLU A 183 13.36 -0.34 -5.54
N GLN A 184 12.17 -0.31 -6.13
CA GLN A 184 10.98 -0.99 -5.67
C GLN A 184 11.07 -2.51 -5.88
N LEU A 185 11.55 -2.94 -7.04
CA LEU A 185 11.85 -4.33 -7.36
C LEU A 185 12.94 -4.86 -6.42
N ALA A 186 14.00 -4.10 -6.16
CA ALA A 186 15.06 -4.49 -5.25
C ALA A 186 14.60 -4.51 -3.79
N GLU A 187 13.71 -3.60 -3.39
CA GLU A 187 13.10 -3.65 -2.06
C GLU A 187 12.21 -4.89 -1.89
N GLY A 188 11.46 -5.26 -2.93
CA GLY A 188 10.50 -6.35 -2.86
C GLY A 188 11.02 -7.75 -3.21
N GLY A 189 12.03 -7.84 -4.05
CA GLY A 189 12.51 -9.06 -4.70
C GLY A 189 13.92 -9.47 -4.30
N GLN A 190 14.36 -9.19 -3.08
CA GLN A 190 15.74 -9.43 -2.61
C GLN A 190 16.19 -10.90 -2.76
N ASP A 191 15.25 -11.84 -2.74
CA ASP A 191 15.53 -13.28 -2.86
C ASP A 191 15.60 -13.76 -4.31
N GLN A 192 15.32 -12.89 -5.29
CA GLN A 192 15.19 -13.29 -6.69
C GLN A 192 16.55 -13.28 -7.41
N PRO A 193 17.09 -14.43 -7.85
CA PRO A 193 18.44 -14.49 -8.45
C PRO A 193 18.59 -13.64 -9.71
N TRP A 194 17.55 -13.60 -10.55
CA TRP A 194 17.53 -12.80 -11.78
C TRP A 194 17.73 -11.31 -11.50
N LEU A 195 17.25 -10.81 -10.35
CA LEU A 195 17.32 -9.40 -10.01
C LEU A 195 18.75 -8.96 -9.71
N LEU A 196 19.54 -9.79 -9.03
CA LEU A 196 20.95 -9.50 -8.79
C LEU A 196 21.75 -9.50 -10.10
N GLU A 197 21.50 -10.47 -10.98
CA GLU A 197 22.12 -10.53 -12.30
C GLU A 197 21.79 -9.28 -13.12
N PHE A 198 20.51 -8.93 -13.17
CA PHE A 198 20.02 -7.73 -13.83
C PHE A 198 20.68 -6.44 -13.27
N LEU A 199 20.80 -6.32 -11.94
CA LEU A 199 21.46 -5.18 -11.30
C LEU A 199 22.95 -5.12 -11.67
N CYS A 200 23.64 -6.27 -11.73
CA CYS A 200 25.03 -6.35 -12.16
C CYS A 200 25.20 -5.89 -13.61
N ASP A 201 24.32 -6.35 -14.51
CA ASP A 201 24.32 -5.92 -15.92
C ASP A 201 24.10 -4.42 -16.06
N ARG A 202 23.18 -3.85 -15.27
CA ARG A 202 22.98 -2.40 -15.22
C ARG A 202 24.20 -1.66 -14.72
N VAL A 203 24.88 -2.14 -13.67
CA VAL A 203 26.13 -1.54 -13.20
C VAL A 203 27.22 -1.65 -14.26
N ALA A 204 27.28 -2.75 -15.03
CA ALA A 204 28.28 -3.02 -16.05
C ALA A 204 28.03 -2.28 -17.37
N ALA A 205 26.80 -1.82 -17.64
CA ALA A 205 26.46 -1.11 -18.86
C ALA A 205 27.38 0.11 -19.07
N LEU A 206 28.24 0.04 -20.08
CA LEU A 206 29.00 1.18 -20.58
C LEU A 206 28.12 1.92 -21.60
N SER A 207 28.16 3.26 -21.56
CA SER A 207 27.26 4.17 -22.28
C SER A 207 27.20 3.99 -23.81
N GLU A 208 28.01 3.12 -24.41
CA GLU A 208 28.14 3.02 -25.87
C GLU A 208 27.52 1.76 -26.51
N HIS A 209 27.30 0.64 -25.83
CA HIS A 209 26.66 -0.52 -26.48
C HIS A 209 26.09 -1.59 -25.53
N ARG A 210 24.76 -1.60 -25.33
CA ARG A 210 23.81 -2.67 -25.72
C ARG A 210 22.46 -2.55 -24.98
N THR A 211 21.39 -2.63 -25.78
CA THR A 211 20.01 -3.03 -25.45
C THR A 211 19.13 -2.19 -24.53
N LEU A 212 19.63 -1.13 -23.90
CA LEU A 212 18.80 -0.18 -23.14
C LEU A 212 19.15 1.22 -23.61
N HIS A 213 18.31 1.81 -24.47
CA HIS A 213 18.49 3.15 -25.04
C HIS A 213 18.95 4.14 -23.97
N ASP A 214 20.20 4.57 -23.96
CA ASP A 214 20.66 5.63 -23.06
C ASP A 214 20.42 6.99 -23.73
N PRO A 215 19.35 7.72 -23.38
CA PRO A 215 19.36 9.16 -23.46
C PRO A 215 19.35 9.69 -22.03
N PHE A 216 20.44 10.33 -21.63
CA PHE A 216 20.40 11.35 -20.59
C PHE A 216 19.56 12.58 -21.05
N GLU A 217 18.30 12.35 -21.44
CA GLU A 217 17.29 13.38 -21.66
C GLU A 217 15.94 12.96 -21.06
N HIS A 218 15.13 13.79 -20.42
CA HIS A 218 15.18 15.13 -19.82
C HIS A 218 13.76 15.31 -19.24
N LYS A 219 13.60 15.75 -17.98
CA LYS A 219 12.50 16.63 -17.49
C LYS A 219 12.58 16.76 -15.96
N GLY A 220 13.01 17.94 -15.48
CA GLY A 220 12.88 18.35 -14.08
C GLY A 220 14.06 17.97 -13.16
N GLN A 221 15.15 18.74 -13.24
CA GLN A 221 16.19 18.99 -12.21
C GLN A 221 16.89 17.84 -11.45
N ARG A 222 16.53 16.55 -11.61
CA ARG A 222 17.30 15.43 -11.03
C ARG A 222 17.75 14.47 -12.14
N THR A 223 19.05 14.50 -12.44
CA THR A 223 19.69 13.48 -13.27
C THR A 223 19.94 12.23 -12.42
N TYR A 224 19.15 11.18 -12.66
CA TYR A 224 19.31 9.89 -12.01
C TYR A 224 20.25 9.03 -12.87
N ASN A 225 21.37 8.57 -12.30
CA ASN A 225 22.26 7.63 -12.97
C ASN A 225 21.77 6.20 -12.66
N PRO A 226 21.25 5.45 -13.66
CA PRO A 226 20.70 4.10 -13.44
C PRO A 226 21.74 3.12 -12.88
N ARG A 227 23.01 3.31 -13.22
CA ARG A 227 24.14 2.49 -12.74
C ARG A 227 24.45 2.79 -11.29
N LYS A 228 24.32 4.05 -10.88
CA LYS A 228 24.39 4.45 -9.46
C LYS A 228 23.25 3.84 -8.66
N ILE A 229 22.02 3.90 -9.17
CA ILE A 229 20.84 3.31 -8.51
C ILE A 229 21.02 1.80 -8.36
N ALA A 230 21.43 1.10 -9.43
CA ALA A 230 21.66 -0.34 -9.37
C ALA A 230 22.74 -0.70 -8.36
N LEU A 231 23.84 0.07 -8.32
CA LEU A 231 24.90 -0.11 -7.34
C LEU A 231 24.41 0.17 -5.91
N GLU A 232 23.60 1.21 -5.68
CA GLU A 232 22.97 1.49 -4.39
C GLU A 232 22.06 0.33 -3.94
N ALA A 233 21.28 -0.24 -4.86
CA ALA A 233 20.44 -1.40 -4.59
C ALA A 233 21.27 -2.65 -4.22
N ILE A 234 22.36 -2.94 -4.94
CA ILE A 234 23.28 -4.03 -4.57
C ILE A 234 23.84 -3.81 -3.17
N LEU A 235 24.31 -2.61 -2.87
CA LEU A 235 24.89 -2.29 -1.56
C LEU A 235 23.91 -2.41 -0.40
N LYS A 236 22.63 -2.08 -0.63
CA LYS A 236 21.56 -2.07 0.36
C LYS A 236 20.96 -3.46 0.59
N TYR A 237 20.64 -4.16 -0.50
CA TYR A 237 19.84 -5.39 -0.46
C TYR A 237 20.66 -6.66 -0.61
N TYR A 238 21.89 -6.56 -1.13
CA TYR A 238 22.81 -7.68 -1.30
C TYR A 238 24.15 -7.41 -0.60
N PRO A 239 24.17 -7.09 0.72
CA PRO A 239 25.37 -6.61 1.41
C PRO A 239 26.53 -7.61 1.42
N ASN A 240 26.21 -8.91 1.29
CA ASN A 240 27.16 -10.03 1.29
C ASN A 240 27.55 -10.50 -0.12
N TYR A 241 27.17 -9.78 -1.17
CA TYR A 241 27.53 -10.16 -2.54
C TYR A 241 29.05 -10.06 -2.74
N SER A 242 29.70 -11.20 -2.98
CA SER A 242 31.17 -11.32 -3.00
C SER A 242 31.87 -10.41 -4.00
N GLN A 243 31.23 -10.09 -5.12
CA GLN A 243 31.77 -9.27 -6.19
C GLN A 243 31.50 -7.77 -5.98
N THR A 244 30.82 -7.37 -4.90
CA THR A 244 30.52 -5.95 -4.61
C THR A 244 31.76 -5.07 -4.66
N ARG A 245 32.87 -5.53 -4.04
CA ARG A 245 34.13 -4.78 -4.05
C ARG A 245 34.71 -4.62 -5.46
N SER A 246 34.60 -5.67 -6.28
CA SER A 246 35.07 -5.64 -7.68
C SER A 246 34.27 -4.66 -8.52
N LEU A 247 32.93 -4.67 -8.38
CA LEU A 247 32.05 -3.71 -9.05
C LEU A 247 32.36 -2.27 -8.63
N LEU A 248 32.59 -2.04 -7.34
CA LEU A 248 32.96 -0.72 -6.83
C LEU A 248 34.31 -0.23 -7.39
N LEU A 249 35.33 -1.08 -7.44
CA LEU A 249 36.65 -0.73 -8.00
C LEU A 249 36.53 -0.37 -9.49
N ASP A 250 35.87 -1.25 -10.27
CA ASP A 250 35.67 -1.04 -11.70
C ASP A 250 34.90 0.26 -12.01
N ARG A 251 33.85 0.55 -11.24
CA ARG A 251 33.10 1.82 -11.36
C ARG A 251 33.86 3.03 -10.83
N ALA A 252 34.73 2.88 -9.82
CA ALA A 252 35.56 3.97 -9.33
C ALA A 252 36.62 4.41 -10.35
N GLU A 253 37.17 3.47 -11.12
CA GLU A 253 38.26 3.69 -12.07
C GLU A 253 37.76 4.06 -13.47
N HIS A 254 36.75 3.34 -13.97
CA HIS A 254 36.41 3.35 -15.41
C HIS A 254 35.04 3.92 -15.74
N ASP A 255 34.21 4.27 -14.75
CA ASP A 255 32.87 4.75 -15.06
C ASP A 255 32.90 6.11 -15.77
N PRO A 256 32.18 6.32 -16.89
CA PRO A 256 32.17 7.61 -17.58
C PRO A 256 31.56 8.76 -16.74
N ASP A 257 30.66 8.47 -15.78
CA ASP A 257 30.07 9.49 -14.91
C ASP A 257 31.00 9.79 -13.69
N PRO A 258 31.57 11.01 -13.59
CA PRO A 258 32.41 11.39 -12.47
C PRO A 258 31.71 11.32 -11.10
N LYS A 259 30.39 11.53 -11.05
CA LYS A 259 29.62 11.42 -9.79
C LYS A 259 29.55 9.98 -9.31
N LEU A 260 29.39 9.03 -10.24
CA LEU A 260 29.39 7.60 -9.93
C LEU A 260 30.79 7.13 -9.51
N ARG A 261 31.86 7.57 -10.19
CA ARG A 261 33.24 7.30 -9.76
C ARG A 261 33.47 7.73 -8.30
N LYS A 262 33.10 8.97 -7.97
CA LYS A 262 33.24 9.52 -6.60
C LYS A 262 32.38 8.78 -5.58
N PHE A 263 31.15 8.40 -5.95
CA PHE A 263 30.29 7.60 -5.09
C PHE A 263 30.92 6.23 -4.79
N ALA A 264 31.43 5.54 -5.81
CA ALA A 264 32.05 4.22 -5.66
C ALA A 264 33.31 4.28 -4.78
N GLN A 265 34.16 5.29 -4.95
CA GLN A 265 35.33 5.53 -4.08
C GLN A 265 34.94 5.69 -2.61
N LYS A 266 33.93 6.53 -2.33
CA LYS A 266 33.43 6.72 -0.96
C LYS A 266 32.90 5.42 -0.35
N GLN A 267 32.21 4.59 -1.13
CA GLN A 267 31.71 3.30 -0.65
C GLN A 267 32.83 2.29 -0.38
N LEU A 268 33.93 2.33 -1.14
CA LEU A 268 35.13 1.53 -0.86
C LEU A 268 35.77 1.93 0.46
N GLU A 269 35.90 3.23 0.73
CA GLU A 269 36.47 3.76 1.99
C GLU A 269 35.64 3.37 3.22
N LEU A 270 34.31 3.40 3.11
CA LEU A 270 33.39 3.01 4.19
C LEU A 270 33.36 1.50 4.48
N ARG A 271 33.87 0.67 3.55
CA ARG A 271 33.85 -0.79 3.62
C ARG A 271 35.26 -1.40 3.75
N MET A 272 36.25 -0.60 4.13
CA MET A 272 37.57 -1.08 4.59
C MET A 272 37.51 -1.50 6.06
#